data_AF-A0A9D6V8N9-F1
#
_entry.id   AF-A0A9D6V8N9-F1
#
_cell.length_a   1.000
_cell.length_b   1.000
_cell.length_c   1.000
_cell.angle_alpha   90.00
_cell.angle_beta   90.00
_cell.angle_gamma   90.00
#
_symmetry.space_group_name_H-M   'P 1'
#
loop_
_entity.id
_entity.type
_entity.pdbx_description
1 polymer ?
#
loop_
_entity_poly.entity_id
_entity_poly.type
_entity_poly.pdbx_seq_one_letter_code
_entity_poly.pdbx_strand_id
1 'polypeptide(L)'
;MKTLRVVVVSVLVSLAGFQLEQPVQAASIDNGSFMSLWNIYSHCQATSDFAQLRENALTLTKAANHSLTEEGFILPLPNKLEELVSTPAARFAVDVKAMAAACSLRAGFAAVEAGKLDVAKDLLRPILSYQPQSEYSYYSLQAKSLLSELEPSAIEVTLNLR
;
A
#
# COMPACT_ATOMS: atom_id res chain seq x y z
N MET A 1 -68.90 -23.00 -40.72
CA MET A 1 -68.42 -23.47 -39.40
C MET A 1 -66.96 -23.89 -39.52
N LYS A 2 -66.03 -23.01 -39.12
CA LYS A 2 -64.59 -23.33 -38.97
C LYS A 2 -63.94 -22.20 -38.18
N THR A 3 -63.98 -22.31 -36.86
CA THR A 3 -63.19 -21.48 -35.95
C THR A 3 -62.67 -22.40 -34.86
N LEU A 4 -61.52 -22.99 -35.13
CA LEU A 4 -60.70 -23.61 -34.10
C LEU A 4 -59.25 -23.36 -34.49
N ARG A 5 -58.44 -23.02 -33.49
CA ARG A 5 -57.00 -22.69 -33.53
C ARG A 5 -56.67 -21.19 -33.58
N VAL A 6 -56.82 -20.53 -32.44
CA VAL A 6 -55.70 -19.77 -31.85
C VAL A 6 -55.86 -19.84 -30.33
N VAL A 7 -55.46 -20.95 -29.73
CA VAL A 7 -55.17 -21.02 -28.30
C VAL A 7 -53.86 -21.80 -28.18
N VAL A 8 -52.97 -21.29 -27.33
CA VAL A 8 -51.66 -21.83 -26.96
C VAL A 8 -50.51 -21.56 -27.95
N VAL A 9 -49.87 -20.38 -27.85
CA VAL A 9 -48.40 -20.24 -27.76
C VAL A 9 -48.10 -18.87 -27.13
N SER A 10 -48.27 -18.71 -25.82
CA SER A 10 -47.76 -17.52 -25.12
C SER A 10 -47.37 -17.79 -23.67
N VAL A 11 -46.89 -19.01 -23.38
CA VAL A 11 -46.35 -19.38 -22.06
C VAL A 11 -45.08 -20.20 -22.28
N LEU A 12 -44.02 -19.54 -22.76
CA LEU A 12 -42.63 -20.04 -22.70
C LEU A 12 -41.71 -18.84 -22.50
N VAL A 13 -41.99 -18.03 -21.49
CA VAL A 13 -41.04 -17.04 -20.97
C VAL A 13 -40.87 -17.34 -19.50
N SER A 14 -39.61 -17.38 -19.08
CA SER A 14 -39.13 -17.57 -17.71
C SER A 14 -39.09 -19.01 -17.25
N LEU A 15 -37.91 -19.64 -17.36
CA LEU A 15 -37.31 -20.57 -16.38
C LEU A 15 -36.05 -21.21 -16.98
N ALA A 16 -35.00 -20.42 -17.21
CA ALA A 16 -33.63 -20.94 -17.42
C ALA A 16 -32.59 -19.84 -17.17
N GLY A 17 -32.62 -19.26 -15.98
CA GLY A 17 -31.55 -18.41 -15.48
C GLY A 17 -31.07 -18.98 -14.16
N PHE A 18 -30.37 -20.11 -14.18
CA PHE A 18 -29.58 -20.55 -13.02
C PHE A 18 -28.37 -19.62 -12.92
N GLN A 19 -28.55 -18.47 -12.28
CA GLN A 19 -27.44 -17.68 -11.78
C GLN A 19 -26.86 -18.42 -10.57
N LEU A 20 -25.93 -19.34 -10.83
CA LEU A 20 -24.96 -19.77 -9.83
C LEU A 20 -23.96 -18.62 -9.65
N GLU A 21 -24.43 -17.51 -9.08
CA GLU A 21 -23.56 -16.51 -8.48
C GLU A 21 -23.07 -17.12 -7.17
N GLN A 22 -22.01 -17.90 -7.25
CA GLN A 22 -21.19 -18.11 -6.06
C GLN A 22 -20.74 -16.73 -5.61
N PRO A 23 -21.01 -16.32 -4.36
CA PRO A 23 -20.46 -15.08 -3.85
C PRO A 23 -18.95 -15.25 -3.95
N VAL A 24 -18.33 -14.50 -4.86
CA VAL A 24 -16.89 -14.31 -4.84
C VAL A 24 -16.66 -13.62 -3.51
N GLN A 25 -16.21 -14.38 -2.52
CA GLN A 25 -15.80 -13.87 -1.23
C GLN A 25 -14.60 -12.97 -1.52
N ALA A 26 -14.85 -11.69 -1.84
CA ALA A 26 -13.79 -10.70 -1.92
C ALA A 26 -12.99 -10.84 -0.62
N ALA A 27 -11.67 -10.98 -0.73
CA ALA A 27 -10.77 -11.06 0.42
C ALA A 27 -11.27 -10.04 1.45
N SER A 28 -11.63 -10.50 2.65
CA SER A 28 -12.29 -9.64 3.62
C SER A 28 -11.32 -8.53 3.96
N ILE A 29 -11.54 -7.35 3.38
CA ILE A 29 -10.87 -6.14 3.83
C ILE A 29 -11.34 -5.97 5.26
N ASP A 30 -10.43 -6.17 6.21
CA ASP A 30 -10.69 -5.74 7.59
C ASP A 30 -10.79 -4.22 7.57
N ASN A 31 -12.02 -3.73 7.37
CA ASN A 31 -12.33 -2.30 7.30
C ASN A 31 -11.87 -1.57 8.57
N GLY A 32 -11.78 -2.27 9.71
CA GLY A 32 -11.23 -1.71 10.95
C GLY A 32 -9.73 -1.43 10.84
N SER A 33 -8.97 -2.36 10.26
CA SER A 33 -7.54 -2.18 9.99
C SER A 33 -7.27 -1.03 9.01
N PHE A 34 -8.04 -0.94 7.92
CA PHE A 34 -7.93 0.15 6.95
C PHE A 34 -8.18 1.53 7.58
N MET A 35 -9.31 1.70 8.26
CA MET A 35 -9.67 2.99 8.87
C MET A 35 -8.66 3.41 9.94
N SER A 36 -8.08 2.43 10.66
CA SER A 36 -7.01 2.68 11.61
C SER A 36 -5.77 3.27 10.92
N LEU A 37 -5.29 2.66 9.82
CA LEU A 37 -4.14 3.16 9.07
C LEU A 37 -4.40 4.55 8.47
N TRP A 38 -5.60 4.78 7.93
CA TRP A 38 -5.99 6.09 7.43
C TRP A 38 -5.99 7.16 8.54
N ASN A 39 -6.47 6.83 9.74
CA ASN A 39 -6.45 7.74 10.89
C ASN A 39 -5.02 8.04 11.34
N ILE A 40 -4.15 7.04 11.40
CA ILE A 40 -2.73 7.22 11.74
C ILE A 40 -2.05 8.11 10.70
N TYR A 41 -2.29 7.87 9.41
CA TYR A 41 -1.78 8.72 8.34
C TYR A 41 -2.30 10.15 8.44
N SER A 42 -3.61 10.33 8.64
CA SER A 42 -4.23 11.66 8.76
C SER A 42 -3.70 12.44 9.97
N HIS A 43 -3.54 11.75 11.10
CA HIS A 43 -2.91 12.32 12.29
C HIS A 43 -1.46 12.68 12.01
N CYS A 44 -0.72 11.76 11.38
CA CYS A 44 0.57 12.04 10.78
C CYS A 44 0.47 12.95 9.56
N GLN A 45 -0.55 13.74 9.28
CA GLN A 45 -0.45 14.88 8.35
C GLN A 45 -0.72 16.19 9.09
N ALA A 46 -1.46 16.12 10.20
CA ALA A 46 -1.86 17.28 11.00
C ALA A 46 -0.90 17.60 12.16
N THR A 47 -0.26 16.59 12.77
CA THR A 47 0.58 16.80 13.95
C THR A 47 1.94 17.42 13.61
N SER A 48 2.43 18.27 14.51
CA SER A 48 3.79 18.83 14.52
C SER A 48 4.64 18.29 15.69
N ASP A 49 4.07 17.45 16.55
CA ASP A 49 4.80 16.81 17.64
C ASP A 49 5.72 15.73 17.07
N PHE A 50 7.03 15.92 17.24
CA PHE A 50 8.04 14.99 16.75
C PHE A 50 7.86 13.55 17.26
N ALA A 51 7.51 13.35 18.54
CA ALA A 51 7.33 12.02 19.09
C ALA A 51 6.16 11.30 18.40
N GLN A 52 5.07 12.03 18.18
CA GLN A 52 3.89 11.51 17.47
C GLN A 52 4.19 11.25 15.99
N LEU A 53 4.92 12.15 15.32
CA LEU A 53 5.37 11.93 13.94
C LEU A 53 6.17 10.62 13.81
N ARG A 54 7.14 10.43 14.70
CA ARG A 54 7.96 9.21 14.74
C ARG A 54 7.11 7.97 14.98
N GLU A 55 6.23 7.99 15.96
CA GLU A 55 5.37 6.85 16.30
C GLU A 55 4.45 6.46 15.14
N ASN A 56 3.79 7.44 14.53
CA ASN A 56 2.93 7.20 13.37
C ASN A 56 3.75 6.63 12.19
N ALA A 57 4.93 7.18 11.92
CA ALA A 57 5.81 6.74 10.83
C ALA A 57 6.25 5.28 11.02
N LEU A 58 6.64 4.91 12.24
CA LEU A 58 7.03 3.53 12.57
C LEU A 58 5.85 2.57 12.44
N THR A 59 4.67 2.98 12.88
CA THR A 59 3.45 2.15 12.79
C THR A 59 3.04 1.91 11.35
N LEU A 60 3.02 2.96 10.51
CA LEU A 60 2.73 2.85 9.08
C LEU A 60 3.79 2.03 8.34
N THR A 61 5.07 2.19 8.68
CA THR A 61 6.16 1.40 8.09
C THR A 61 6.00 -0.09 8.42
N LYS A 62 5.65 -0.42 9.67
CA LYS A 62 5.35 -1.80 10.07
C LYS A 62 4.17 -2.35 9.27
N ALA A 63 3.09 -1.58 9.12
CA ALA A 63 1.92 -1.99 8.32
C ALA A 63 2.28 -2.21 6.85
N ALA A 64 3.04 -1.29 6.23
CA ALA A 64 3.48 -1.42 4.85
C ALA A 64 4.32 -2.69 4.59
N ASN A 65 5.15 -3.07 5.56
CA ASN A 65 5.94 -4.31 5.50
C ASN A 65 5.07 -5.56 5.63
N HIS A 66 3.98 -5.52 6.40
CA HIS A 66 3.03 -6.62 6.51
C HIS A 66 2.09 -6.73 5.30
N SER A 67 1.67 -5.61 4.70
CA SER A 67 0.88 -5.61 3.47
C SER A 67 1.61 -6.22 2.26
N LEU A 68 2.94 -6.31 2.32
CA LEU A 68 3.75 -7.04 1.34
C LEU A 68 3.66 -8.56 1.51
N THR A 69 3.27 -9.03 2.70
CA THR A 69 3.22 -10.46 3.07
C THR A 69 1.81 -11.02 3.15
N GLU A 70 0.78 -10.19 3.30
CA GLU A 70 -0.61 -10.63 3.41
C GLU A 70 -1.17 -11.07 2.04
N GLU A 71 -1.81 -12.23 2.10
CA GLU A 71 -2.19 -13.10 1.00
C GLU A 71 -3.09 -12.38 -0.02
N GLY A 72 -2.60 -12.31 -1.26
CA GLY A 72 -3.45 -11.94 -2.38
C GLY A 72 -4.64 -12.91 -2.45
N PHE A 73 -5.78 -12.41 -2.93
CA PHE A 73 -7.00 -13.19 -3.07
C PHE A 73 -6.72 -14.52 -3.79
N ILE A 74 -6.85 -15.64 -3.08
CA ILE A 74 -6.75 -16.97 -3.67
C ILE A 74 -8.11 -17.30 -4.29
N LEU A 75 -8.18 -17.19 -5.61
CA LEU A 75 -9.34 -17.62 -6.37
C LEU A 75 -9.42 -19.15 -6.25
N PRO A 76 -10.48 -19.75 -5.67
CA PRO A 76 -10.60 -21.19 -5.55
C PRO A 76 -10.81 -21.79 -6.94
N LEU A 77 -9.72 -22.15 -7.60
CA LEU A 77 -9.70 -22.73 -8.93
C LEU A 77 -9.44 -24.24 -8.86
N PRO A 78 -10.01 -25.03 -9.78
CA PRO A 78 -9.58 -26.40 -9.98
C PRO A 78 -8.07 -26.44 -10.28
N ASN A 79 -7.33 -27.40 -9.69
CA ASN A 79 -5.85 -27.48 -9.69
C ASN A 79 -5.17 -27.27 -11.07
N LYS A 80 -5.84 -27.60 -12.18
CA LYS A 80 -5.28 -27.40 -13.53
C LYS A 80 -5.31 -25.95 -14.03
N LEU A 81 -6.11 -25.09 -13.41
CA LEU A 81 -6.26 -23.68 -13.78
C LEU A 81 -5.41 -22.76 -12.89
N GLU A 82 -5.00 -23.21 -11.69
CA GLU A 82 -4.11 -22.46 -10.80
C GLU A 82 -2.77 -22.13 -11.47
N GLU A 83 -2.20 -23.06 -12.25
CA GLU A 83 -0.95 -22.83 -13.00
C GLU A 83 -1.09 -21.80 -14.14
N LEU A 84 -2.33 -21.50 -14.55
CA LEU A 84 -2.63 -20.60 -15.67
C LEU A 84 -3.01 -19.19 -15.21
N VAL A 85 -3.08 -18.95 -13.90
CA VAL A 85 -3.45 -17.65 -13.34
C VAL A 85 -2.41 -17.16 -12.35
N SER A 86 -2.28 -15.84 -12.23
CA SER A 86 -1.50 -15.21 -11.17
C SER A 86 -2.45 -14.69 -10.09
N THR A 87 -2.08 -14.86 -8.82
CA THR A 87 -2.81 -14.27 -7.69
C THR A 87 -2.92 -12.76 -7.90
N PRO A 88 -4.13 -12.20 -7.98
CA PRO A 88 -4.30 -10.76 -8.13
C PRO A 88 -3.67 -10.05 -6.93
N ALA A 89 -2.85 -9.04 -7.20
CA ALA A 89 -2.34 -8.18 -6.13
C ALA A 89 -3.51 -7.53 -5.37
N ALA A 90 -3.43 -7.50 -4.03
CA ALA A 90 -4.39 -6.77 -3.21
C ALA A 90 -4.37 -5.28 -3.61
N ARG A 91 -5.50 -4.77 -4.13
CA ARG A 91 -5.66 -3.36 -4.50
C ARG A 91 -6.39 -2.64 -3.38
N PHE A 92 -5.64 -2.07 -2.45
CA PHE A 92 -6.20 -1.15 -1.47
C PHE A 92 -6.57 0.18 -2.15
N ALA A 93 -7.66 0.82 -1.70
CA ALA A 93 -8.04 2.16 -2.17
C ALA A 93 -6.97 3.23 -1.84
N VAL A 94 -6.06 2.90 -0.92
CA VAL A 94 -4.91 3.71 -0.53
C VAL A 94 -3.67 2.84 -0.43
N ASP A 95 -2.57 3.41 -0.90
CA ASP A 95 -1.27 2.78 -0.91
C ASP A 95 -0.57 2.95 0.45
N VAL A 96 -0.52 1.86 1.23
CA VAL A 96 0.09 1.84 2.57
C VAL A 96 1.58 2.15 2.51
N LYS A 97 2.30 1.78 1.45
CA LYS A 97 3.71 2.14 1.27
C LYS A 97 3.87 3.64 1.03
N ALA A 98 3.01 4.23 0.22
CA ALA A 98 3.02 5.68 -0.01
C ALA A 98 2.72 6.45 1.29
N MET A 99 1.75 5.98 2.09
CA MET A 99 1.46 6.56 3.41
C MET A 99 2.66 6.48 4.36
N ALA A 100 3.28 5.31 4.46
CA ALA A 100 4.48 5.10 5.27
C ALA A 100 5.63 6.00 4.80
N ALA A 101 5.89 6.05 3.49
CA ALA A 101 6.94 6.89 2.92
C ALA A 101 6.72 8.38 3.22
N ALA A 102 5.50 8.88 3.01
CA ALA A 102 5.15 10.28 3.25
C ALA A 102 5.31 10.68 4.73
N CYS A 103 4.76 9.87 5.65
CA CYS A 103 4.86 10.12 7.08
C CYS A 103 6.31 10.00 7.57
N SER A 104 7.07 9.00 7.11
CA SER A 104 8.48 8.82 7.44
C SER A 104 9.37 9.96 6.91
N LEU A 105 9.11 10.50 5.72
CA LEU A 105 9.79 11.72 5.25
C LEU A 105 9.53 12.88 6.19
N ARG A 106 8.28 13.15 6.55
CA ARG A 106 7.98 14.31 7.41
C ARG A 106 8.55 14.14 8.82
N ALA A 107 8.50 12.93 9.38
CA ALA A 107 9.15 12.60 10.63
C ALA A 107 10.69 12.73 10.53
N GLY A 108 11.28 12.36 9.39
CA GLY A 108 12.69 12.53 9.08
C GLY A 108 13.11 14.00 9.05
N PHE A 109 12.38 14.86 8.33
CA PHE A 109 12.62 16.31 8.33
C PHE A 109 12.52 16.90 9.74
N ALA A 110 11.46 16.56 10.49
CA ALA A 110 11.30 17.01 11.87
C ALA A 110 12.42 16.51 12.80
N ALA A 111 12.95 15.30 12.56
CA ALA A 111 14.11 14.78 13.30
C ALA A 111 15.37 15.60 13.02
N VAL A 112 15.60 16.01 11.75
CA VAL A 112 16.73 16.87 11.37
C VAL A 112 16.59 18.24 12.04
N GLU A 113 15.42 18.87 11.97
CA GLU A 113 15.14 20.16 12.62
C GLU A 113 15.35 20.09 14.15
N ALA A 114 15.02 18.94 14.76
CA ALA A 114 15.23 18.69 16.19
C ALA A 114 16.67 18.26 16.55
N GLY A 115 17.61 18.20 15.59
CA GLY A 115 18.99 17.78 15.80
C GLY A 115 19.18 16.28 16.09
N LYS A 116 18.15 15.46 15.87
CA LYS A 116 18.14 14.00 16.13
C LYS A 116 18.56 13.22 14.89
N LEU A 117 19.81 13.42 14.46
CA LEU A 117 20.27 12.97 13.13
C LEU A 117 20.22 11.44 12.95
N ASP A 118 20.54 10.66 13.98
CA ASP A 118 20.45 9.19 13.89
C ASP A 118 19.00 8.73 13.69
N VAL A 119 18.06 9.37 14.39
CA VAL A 119 16.63 9.07 14.24
C VAL A 119 16.14 9.47 12.84
N ALA A 120 16.62 10.59 12.30
CA ALA A 120 16.32 10.98 10.92
C ALA A 120 16.78 9.90 9.94
N LYS A 121 18.02 9.41 10.08
CA LYS A 121 18.55 8.33 9.23
C LYS A 121 17.71 7.06 9.31
N ASP A 122 17.33 6.65 10.52
CA ASP A 122 16.51 5.46 10.75
C ASP A 122 15.10 5.57 10.14
N LEU A 123 14.53 6.78 10.11
CA LEU A 123 13.23 7.04 9.48
C LEU A 123 13.32 7.08 7.94
N LEU A 124 14.43 7.55 7.38
CA LEU A 124 14.59 7.77 5.94
C LEU A 124 15.07 6.51 5.19
N ARG A 125 15.95 5.69 5.79
CA ARG A 125 16.51 4.50 5.14
C ARG A 125 15.46 3.48 4.66
N PRO A 126 14.39 3.17 5.40
CA PRO A 126 13.36 2.24 4.94
C PRO A 126 12.71 2.64 3.62
N ILE A 127 12.59 3.94 3.34
CA ILE A 127 12.00 4.48 2.10
C ILE A 127 12.81 4.06 0.86
N LEU A 128 14.12 3.83 1.03
CA LEU A 128 14.99 3.38 -0.06
C LEU A 128 14.71 1.94 -0.50
N SER A 129 14.15 1.12 0.39
CA SER A 129 13.77 -0.27 0.07
C SER A 129 12.61 -0.38 -0.93
N TYR A 130 11.93 0.72 -1.21
CA TYR A 130 10.81 0.75 -2.16
C TYR A 130 11.28 0.81 -3.63
N GLN A 131 12.58 0.98 -3.89
CA GLN A 131 13.12 0.89 -5.25
C GLN A 131 13.09 -0.56 -5.78
N PRO A 132 12.93 -0.78 -7.10
CA PRO A 132 12.90 0.21 -8.19
C PRO A 132 11.48 0.68 -8.60
N GLN A 133 10.47 0.52 -7.73
CA GLN A 133 9.09 0.88 -8.04
C GLN A 133 8.97 2.37 -8.36
N SER A 134 8.65 2.69 -9.62
CA SER A 134 8.63 4.06 -10.17
C SER A 134 7.63 4.97 -9.46
N GLU A 135 6.55 4.39 -8.94
CA GLU A 135 5.48 5.05 -8.19
C GLU A 135 5.95 5.66 -6.86
N TYR A 136 7.07 5.19 -6.29
CA TYR A 136 7.66 5.75 -5.07
C TYR A 136 8.94 6.56 -5.32
N SER A 137 9.25 6.85 -6.58
CA SER A 137 10.47 7.58 -6.98
C SER A 137 10.62 8.90 -6.23
N TYR A 138 9.55 9.70 -6.15
CA TYR A 138 9.53 10.97 -5.39
C TYR A 138 10.02 10.79 -3.96
N TYR A 139 9.46 9.83 -3.21
CA TYR A 139 9.81 9.63 -1.81
C TYR A 139 11.26 9.18 -1.65
N SER A 140 11.69 8.26 -2.52
CA SER A 140 13.04 7.73 -2.46
C SER A 140 14.11 8.77 -2.86
N LEU A 141 13.78 9.72 -3.75
CA LEU A 141 14.67 10.83 -4.10
C LEU A 141 14.79 11.83 -2.95
N GLN A 142 13.68 12.20 -2.31
CA GLN A 142 13.69 13.07 -1.13
C GLN A 142 14.49 12.45 0.01
N ALA A 143 14.28 11.15 0.28
CA ALA A 143 15.01 10.44 1.31
C ALA A 143 16.52 10.38 1.00
N LYS A 144 16.90 10.12 -0.25
CA LYS A 144 18.32 10.14 -0.69
C LYS A 144 18.95 11.51 -0.51
N SER A 145 18.26 12.57 -0.92
CA SER A 145 18.75 13.96 -0.78
C SER A 145 19.04 14.26 0.68
N LEU A 146 18.07 14.04 1.56
CA LEU A 146 18.22 14.33 2.98
C LEU A 146 19.29 13.45 3.64
N LEU A 147 19.35 12.15 3.32
CA LEU A 147 20.40 11.26 3.83
C LEU A 147 21.81 11.70 3.39
N SER A 148 21.97 12.21 2.16
CA SER A 148 23.27 12.69 1.67
C SER A 148 23.79 13.91 2.43
N GLU A 149 22.89 14.73 2.98
CA GLU A 149 23.24 15.86 3.84
C GLU A 149 23.64 15.41 5.26
N LEU A 150 23.05 14.30 5.74
CA LEU A 150 23.28 13.75 7.08
C LEU A 150 24.50 12.80 7.17
N GLU A 151 24.94 12.31 6.03
CA GLU A 151 26.10 11.43 5.88
C GLU A 151 27.08 12.08 4.89
N PRO A 152 27.62 13.28 5.20
CA PRO A 152 28.67 13.82 4.38
C PRO A 152 29.80 12.80 4.40
N SER A 153 30.10 12.24 3.23
CA SER A 153 31.30 11.44 3.01
C SER A 153 32.44 12.24 3.63
N ALA A 154 33.02 11.76 4.73
CA ALA A 154 34.20 12.37 5.31
C ALA A 154 35.32 12.16 4.29
N ILE A 155 35.40 13.06 3.30
CA ILE A 155 36.57 13.21 2.47
C ILE A 155 37.58 13.87 3.41
N GLU A 156 38.33 13.06 4.16
CA GLU A 156 39.55 13.53 4.82
C GLU A 156 40.52 13.96 3.71
N VAL A 157 40.48 15.25 3.37
CA VAL A 157 41.49 15.86 2.51
C VAL A 157 42.72 16.09 3.37
N THR A 158 43.59 15.08 3.46
CA THR A 158 44.91 15.24 4.07
C THR A 158 45.77 16.07 3.13
N LEU A 159 45.85 17.38 3.38
CA LEU A 159 46.78 18.27 2.68
C LEU A 159 48.21 17.95 3.10
N ASN A 160 48.89 17.14 2.30
CA ASN A 160 50.31 16.85 2.45
C ASN A 160 51.11 18.04 1.91
N LEU A 161 51.27 19.07 2.74
CA LEU A 161 52.17 20.20 2.44
C LEU A 161 53.61 19.74 2.70
N ARG A 162 54.38 19.62 1.62
CA ARG A 162 55.82 19.36 1.64
C ARG A 162 56.59 20.65 1.39
#